data_AF-A0A8J2TPW5-F1
#
_entry.id   AF-A0A8J2TPW5-F1
#
_cell.length_a   1.000
_cell.length_b   1.000
_cell.length_c   1.000
_cell.angle_alpha   90.00
_cell.angle_beta   90.00
_cell.angle_gamma   90.00
#
_symmetry.space_group_name_H-M   'P 1'
#
loop_
_entity.id
_entity.type
_entity.pdbx_description
1 polymer ?
#
loop_
_entity_poly.entity_id
_entity_poly.type
_entity_poly.pdbx_seq_one_letter_code
_entity_poly.pdbx_strand_id
1 'polypeptide(L)'
;MATLPHLTLDFNRQIKLSNDGGSLSSDTGEFIFREFDEKIGFSKTLARHLHLKDDRKYHVHSNENLLRQKIYQIIAGYAEDDSADQLTNDPVFTQIIGRSCT
;
A
#
# COMPACT_ATOMS: atom_id res chain seq x y z
N MET A 1 -34.79 -2.37 3.95
CA MET A 1 -33.63 -2.29 3.04
C MET A 1 -32.39 -2.50 3.89
N ALA A 2 -31.68 -3.61 3.73
CA ALA A 2 -30.41 -3.82 4.43
C ALA A 2 -29.35 -2.96 3.75
N THR A 3 -28.77 -2.00 4.46
CA THR A 3 -27.61 -1.24 3.98
C THR A 3 -26.45 -2.21 3.83
N LEU A 4 -25.80 -2.24 2.67
CA LEU A 4 -24.58 -3.01 2.47
C LEU A 4 -23.53 -2.54 3.50
N PRO A 5 -22.79 -3.46 4.15
CA PRO A 5 -21.79 -3.08 5.13
C PRO A 5 -20.69 -2.27 4.45
N HIS A 6 -20.45 -1.05 4.95
CA HIS A 6 -19.29 -0.25 4.59
C HIS A 6 -18.21 -0.47 5.66
N LEU A 7 -17.02 -0.91 5.24
CA LEU A 7 -15.88 -1.09 6.13
C LEU A 7 -14.94 0.11 6.01
N THR A 8 -14.65 0.77 7.13
CA THR A 8 -13.60 1.79 7.20
C THR A 8 -12.28 1.16 7.62
N LEU A 9 -11.18 1.58 7.01
CA LEU A 9 -9.84 1.10 7.33
C LEU A 9 -9.24 1.91 8.47
N ASP A 10 -8.51 1.26 9.37
CA ASP A 10 -7.89 1.92 10.53
C ASP A 10 -6.67 2.75 10.09
N PHE A 11 -5.89 2.28 9.11
CA PHE A 11 -4.71 3.02 8.63
C PHE A 11 -5.08 4.31 7.89
N ASN A 12 -6.27 4.36 7.26
CA ASN A 12 -6.82 5.55 6.64
C ASN A 12 -8.35 5.52 6.66
N ARG A 13 -8.93 6.23 7.63
CA ARG A 13 -10.38 6.30 7.84
C ARG A 13 -11.15 7.01 6.72
N GLN A 14 -10.46 7.69 5.80
CA GLN A 14 -11.08 8.30 4.62
C GLN A 14 -11.43 7.24 3.56
N ILE A 15 -10.78 6.07 3.62
CA ILE A 15 -11.02 4.96 2.70
C ILE A 15 -12.18 4.11 3.25
N LYS A 16 -13.19 3.91 2.40
CA LYS A 16 -14.38 3.10 2.69
C LYS A 16 -14.49 2.01 1.64
N LEU A 17 -14.49 0.76 2.08
CA LEU A 17 -14.72 -0.39 1.23
C LEU A 17 -16.21 -0.75 1.25
N SER A 18 -16.77 -1.02 0.08
CA SER A 18 -18.16 -1.42 -0.11
C SER A 18 -18.28 -2.50 -1.18
N ASN A 19 -19.36 -3.29 -1.11
CA ASN A 19 -19.70 -4.29 -2.12
C ASN A 19 -20.95 -3.86 -2.92
N ASP A 20 -21.09 -2.56 -3.16
CA ASP A 20 -22.18 -1.93 -3.91
C ASP A 20 -21.87 -1.75 -5.40
N GLY A 21 -20.68 -2.15 -5.85
CA GLY A 21 -20.25 -2.05 -7.24
C GLY A 21 -19.92 -0.62 -7.68
N GLY A 22 -19.53 0.27 -6.75
CA GLY A 22 -19.10 1.64 -7.02
C GLY A 22 -17.78 1.72 -7.82
N SER A 23 -16.78 2.43 -7.29
CA SER A 23 -15.45 2.47 -7.91
C SER A 23 -14.72 1.14 -7.70
N LEU A 24 -14.42 0.44 -8.80
CA LEU A 24 -13.77 -0.87 -8.78
C LEU A 24 -12.31 -0.75 -9.23
N SER A 25 -11.44 -1.48 -8.55
CA SER A 25 -10.07 -1.77 -8.98
C SER A 25 -9.76 -3.24 -8.77
N SER A 26 -9.01 -3.84 -9.68
CA SER A 26 -8.48 -5.20 -9.52
C SER A 26 -7.55 -5.31 -8.31
N ASP A 27 -6.87 -4.22 -7.96
CA ASP A 27 -5.89 -4.17 -6.87
C ASP A 27 -6.51 -3.87 -5.50
N THR A 28 -7.84 -3.72 -5.41
CA THR A 28 -8.55 -3.38 -4.15
C THR A 28 -8.21 -4.33 -2.99
N GLY A 29 -7.82 -5.58 -3.28
CA GLY A 29 -7.36 -6.55 -2.29
C GLY A 29 -6.15 -6.07 -1.47
N GLU A 30 -5.31 -5.20 -2.03
CA GLU A 30 -4.14 -4.62 -1.35
C GLU A 30 -4.51 -3.80 -0.10
N PHE A 31 -5.71 -3.21 -0.07
CA PHE A 31 -6.18 -2.49 1.13
C PHE A 31 -6.32 -3.41 2.35
N ILE A 32 -6.66 -4.68 2.14
CA ILE A 32 -6.79 -5.67 3.21
C ILE A 32 -5.40 -6.01 3.76
N PHE A 33 -4.41 -6.19 2.88
CA PHE A 33 -3.02 -6.45 3.28
C PHE A 33 -2.41 -5.26 4.00
N ARG A 34 -2.69 -4.04 3.53
CA ARG A 34 -2.27 -2.81 4.20
C ARG A 34 -2.87 -2.68 5.61
N GLU A 35 -4.15 -2.96 5.75
CA GLU A 35 -4.83 -2.97 7.05
C GLU A 35 -4.26 -4.03 8.00
N PHE A 36 -3.97 -5.22 7.47
CA PHE A 36 -3.32 -6.29 8.23
C PHE A 36 -1.91 -5.88 8.69
N ASP A 37 -1.08 -5.36 7.79
CA ASP A 37 0.25 -4.84 8.08
C ASP A 37 0.24 -3.78 9.19
N GLU A 38 -0.70 -2.82 9.12
CA GLU A 38 -0.84 -1.79 10.15
C GLU A 38 -1.21 -2.39 11.52
N LYS A 39 -2.09 -3.40 11.54
CA LYS A 39 -2.53 -4.08 12.79
C LYS A 39 -1.43 -4.88 13.45
N ILE A 40 -0.59 -5.56 12.67
CA ILE A 40 0.52 -6.36 13.21
C ILE A 40 1.81 -5.54 13.35
N GLY A 41 1.85 -4.33 12.78
CA GLY A 41 3.01 -3.45 12.78
C GLY A 41 4.21 -4.02 12.02
N PHE A 42 3.99 -4.79 10.95
CA PHE A 42 5.04 -5.53 10.27
C PHE A 42 6.04 -4.61 9.56
N SER A 43 5.55 -3.70 8.71
CA SER A 43 6.36 -2.67 8.05
C SER A 43 7.18 -1.84 9.05
N LYS A 44 6.57 -1.44 10.18
CA LYS A 44 7.25 -0.65 11.23
C LYS A 44 8.35 -1.45 11.92
N THR A 45 8.09 -2.73 12.18
CA THR A 45 9.07 -3.66 12.76
C THR A 45 10.23 -3.87 11.81
N LEU A 46 9.93 -4.10 10.53
CA LEU A 46 10.92 -4.27 9.48
C LEU A 46 11.79 -3.02 9.34
N ALA A 47 11.20 -1.82 9.31
CA ALA A 47 11.94 -0.56 9.26
C ALA A 47 12.86 -0.34 10.46
N ARG A 48 12.46 -0.83 11.65
CA ARG A 48 13.27 -0.72 12.87
C ARG A 48 14.48 -1.64 12.86
N HIS A 49 14.37 -2.82 12.26
CA HIS A 49 15.40 -3.86 12.33
C HIS A 49 16.23 -4.00 11.05
N LEU A 50 15.68 -3.62 9.90
CA LEU A 50 16.37 -3.68 8.62
C LEU A 50 17.08 -2.35 8.35
N HIS A 51 18.34 -2.28 8.75
CA HIS A 51 19.22 -1.17 8.42
C HIS A 51 19.89 -1.43 7.07
N LEU A 52 19.29 -0.90 6.00
CA LEU A 52 19.91 -0.90 4.69
C LEU A 52 21.00 0.19 4.66
N LYS A 53 22.23 -0.20 4.29
CA LYS A 53 23.27 0.77 3.99
C LYS A 53 22.95 1.38 2.63
N ASP A 54 22.50 2.63 2.66
CA ASP A 54 22.02 3.33 1.49
C ASP A 54 23.01 4.43 1.09
N ASP A 55 23.87 4.10 0.13
CA ASP A 55 24.88 5.02 -0.39
C ASP A 55 24.33 5.91 -1.54
N ARG A 56 23.01 5.94 -1.76
CA ARG A 56 22.37 6.76 -2.81
C ARG A 56 22.48 8.24 -2.47
N LYS A 57 23.06 9.02 -3.39
CA LYS A 57 23.22 10.48 -3.24
C LYS A 57 21.92 11.27 -3.35
N TYR A 58 20.95 10.76 -4.11
CA TYR A 58 19.68 11.43 -4.36
C TYR A 58 18.56 10.39 -4.22
N HIS A 59 17.88 10.40 -3.08
CA HIS A 59 16.73 9.54 -2.83
C HIS A 59 15.50 10.41 -2.52
N VAL A 60 14.38 10.13 -3.20
CA VAL A 60 13.09 10.80 -2.96
C VAL A 60 12.26 10.02 -1.94
N HIS A 61 12.47 8.70 -1.86
CA HIS A 61 11.69 7.80 -1.03
C HIS A 61 12.52 7.22 0.11
N SER A 62 11.88 7.00 1.26
CA SER A 62 12.49 6.30 2.39
C SER A 62 12.64 4.81 2.06
N ASN A 63 13.67 4.18 2.63
CA ASN A 63 13.86 2.73 2.51
C ASN A 63 12.66 1.93 3.02
N GLU A 64 11.96 2.44 4.05
CA GLU A 64 10.72 1.85 4.54
C GLU A 64 9.62 1.82 3.46
N ASN A 65 9.39 2.94 2.76
CA ASN A 65 8.36 3.01 1.74
C ASN A 65 8.71 2.16 0.51
N LEU A 66 9.98 2.13 0.11
CA LEU A 66 10.46 1.29 -0.98
C LEU A 66 10.32 -0.21 -0.66
N LEU A 67 10.65 -0.59 0.57
CA LEU A 67 10.55 -1.97 1.03
C LEU A 67 9.09 -2.41 1.13
N ARG A 68 8.22 -1.55 1.67
CA ARG A 68 6.77 -1.77 1.69
C ARG A 68 6.21 -1.93 0.29
N GLN A 69 6.58 -1.04 -0.63
CA GLN A 69 6.19 -1.13 -2.04
C GLN A 69 6.61 -2.47 -2.63
N LYS A 70 7.86 -2.90 -2.40
CA LYS A 70 8.33 -4.17 -2.95
C LYS A 70 7.58 -5.37 -2.37
N ILE A 71 7.25 -5.37 -1.09
CA ILE A 71 6.47 -6.44 -0.45
C ILE A 71 5.06 -6.51 -1.05
N TYR A 72 4.37 -5.37 -1.19
CA TYR A 72 3.02 -5.34 -1.75
C TYR A 72 3.01 -5.72 -3.24
N GLN A 73 4.00 -5.27 -4.02
CA GLN A 73 4.17 -5.72 -5.40
C GLN A 73 4.34 -7.24 -5.50
N ILE A 74 5.14 -7.86 -4.63
CA ILE A 74 5.32 -9.32 -4.61
C ILE A 74 4.01 -10.02 -4.27
N ILE A 75 3.24 -9.51 -3.31
CA ILE A 75 1.92 -10.08 -2.93
C ILE A 75 0.92 -9.98 -4.08
N ALA A 76 0.87 -8.83 -4.75
CA ALA A 76 0.03 -8.58 -5.93
C ALA A 76 0.46 -9.35 -7.19
N GLY A 77 1.66 -9.95 -7.20
CA GLY A 77 2.20 -10.67 -8.35
C GLY A 77 2.96 -9.80 -9.36
N TYR A 78 3.25 -8.55 -9.02
CA TYR A 78 4.11 -7.65 -9.79
C TYR A 78 5.59 -7.94 -9.52
N ALA A 79 6.15 -8.91 -10.23
CA ALA A 79 7.55 -9.32 -10.06
C ALA A 79 8.55 -8.32 -10.68
N GLU A 80 8.18 -7.76 -11.83
CA GLU A 80 9.07 -6.95 -12.67
C GLU A 80 9.27 -5.53 -12.12
N ASP A 81 10.48 -5.00 -12.31
CA ASP A 81 10.81 -3.63 -11.90
C ASP A 81 10.00 -2.60 -12.68
N ASP A 82 9.80 -2.82 -13.99
CA ASP A 82 8.96 -1.99 -14.88
C ASP A 82 7.51 -1.88 -14.39
N SER A 83 7.03 -2.83 -13.58
CA SER A 83 5.69 -2.72 -12.97
C SER A 83 5.61 -1.57 -11.97
N ALA A 84 6.72 -1.22 -11.30
CA ALA A 84 6.77 -0.09 -10.37
C ALA A 84 6.46 1.25 -11.04
N ASP A 85 6.85 1.43 -12.30
CA ASP A 85 6.56 2.63 -13.07
C ASP A 85 5.05 2.78 -13.33
N GLN A 86 4.38 1.69 -13.67
CA GLN A 86 2.92 1.69 -13.85
C GLN A 86 2.20 1.98 -12.52
N LEU A 87 2.62 1.31 -11.44
CA LEU A 87 2.01 1.45 -10.11
C LEU A 87 2.25 2.80 -9.47
N THR A 88 3.21 3.59 -9.96
CA THR A 88 3.45 4.97 -9.47
C THR A 88 2.23 5.86 -9.63
N ASN A 89 1.41 5.62 -10.66
CA ASN A 89 0.19 6.37 -10.93
C ASN A 89 -1.08 5.60 -10.53
N ASP A 90 -0.94 4.40 -9.97
CA ASP A 90 -2.09 3.59 -9.58
C ASP A 90 -2.73 4.16 -8.29
N PRO A 91 -4.05 4.42 -8.30
CA PRO A 91 -4.73 5.02 -7.15
C PRO A 91 -4.77 4.10 -5.91
N VAL A 92 -4.70 2.78 -6.06
CA VAL A 92 -4.65 1.87 -4.91
C VAL A 92 -3.26 1.86 -4.30
N PHE A 93 -2.22 1.67 -5.13
CA PHE A 93 -0.83 1.63 -4.68
C PHE A 93 -0.38 2.94 -4.05
N THR A 94 -0.78 4.09 -4.60
CA THR A 94 -0.48 5.39 -3.99
C THR A 94 -1.09 5.52 -2.59
N GLN A 95 -2.31 5.01 -2.37
CA GLN A 95 -2.99 5.06 -1.07
C GLN A 95 -2.40 4.09 -0.04
N ILE A 96 -2.09 2.85 -0.41
CA ILE A 96 -1.54 1.84 0.53
C ILE A 96 -0.10 2.16 0.95
N ILE A 97 0.69 2.81 0.08
CA ILE A 97 2.05 3.24 0.43
C ILE A 97 2.03 4.51 1.29
N GLY A 98 0.95 5.29 1.22
CA GLY A 98 0.78 6.53 1.97
C GLY A 98 1.40 7.74 1.28
N ARG A 99 1.40 7.75 -0.07
CA ARG A 99 1.81 8.93 -0.83
C ARG A 99 0.64 9.93 -0.79
N SER A 100 0.85 11.07 -0.15
CA SER A 100 -0.10 12.18 -0.26
C SER A 100 -0.05 12.70 -1.70
N CYS A 101 -1.18 12.63 -2.42
CA CYS A 101 -1.34 13.35 -3.68
C CYS A 101 -1.12 14.84 -3.39
N THR A 102 -0.01 15.39 -3.86
CA THR A 102 0.19 16.84 -4.05
C THR A 102 0.07 17.16 -5.52
#